data_AF-F9Q1D0-F1
#
_entry.id   AF-F9Q1D0-F1
#
_cell.length_a   1.000
_cell.length_b   1.000
_cell.length_c   1.000
_cell.angle_alpha   90.00
_cell.angle_beta   90.00
_cell.angle_gamma   90.00
#
_symmetry.space_group_name_H-M   'P 1'
#
loop_
_entity.id
_entity.type
_entity.pdbx_description
1 polymer ?
#
loop_
_entity_poly.entity_id
_entity_poly.type
_entity_poly.pdbx_seq_one_letter_code
_entity_poly.pdbx_strand_id
1 'polypeptide(L)'
;MEVIFEGHIEKIFGKDCLKDIEPLYNKVIENRDNNVKCGTFGDDPATIELILYLRHKMRENKLISSEPISNYLKSIPKTKEEYKELFENFLENDGKDRNWLTEEYQERFPYSYESEPESHINDYTDDGWNYFEYLNQNNQNYDYELEWFYVEENKVVHIYYNELDHYLTYLLYAIRTGKENDRIIQGKNIKIDLKKID
;
A
#
# COMPACT_ATOMS: atom_id res chain seq x y z
N MET A 1 -10.99 -12.80 -8.35
CA MET A 1 -10.12 -11.96 -7.51
C MET A 1 -9.37 -12.77 -6.45
N GLU A 2 -10.02 -13.67 -5.74
CA GLU A 2 -9.40 -14.47 -4.66
C GLU A 2 -8.21 -15.32 -5.15
N VAL A 3 -8.39 -16.12 -6.20
CA VAL A 3 -7.31 -16.91 -6.84
C VAL A 3 -6.14 -16.03 -7.32
N ILE A 4 -6.44 -14.81 -7.77
CA ILE A 4 -5.41 -13.85 -8.21
C ILE A 4 -4.64 -13.34 -6.99
N PHE A 5 -5.34 -13.00 -5.92
CA PHE A 5 -4.72 -12.55 -4.67
C PHE A 5 -3.81 -13.61 -4.08
N GLU A 6 -4.30 -14.82 -3.85
CA GLU A 6 -3.51 -15.90 -3.26
C GLU A 6 -2.26 -16.21 -4.11
N GLY A 7 -2.43 -16.33 -5.43
CA GLY A 7 -1.30 -16.58 -6.34
C GLY A 7 -0.29 -15.44 -6.40
N HIS A 8 -0.73 -14.19 -6.24
CA HIS A 8 0.18 -13.05 -6.21
C HIS A 8 0.89 -12.92 -4.86
N ILE A 9 0.19 -13.12 -3.74
CA ILE A 9 0.82 -13.17 -2.41
C ILE A 9 1.89 -14.25 -2.36
N GLU A 10 1.61 -15.44 -2.91
CA GLU A 10 2.60 -16.52 -2.98
C GLU A 10 3.84 -16.11 -3.79
N LYS A 11 3.66 -15.44 -4.93
CA LYS A 11 4.78 -14.95 -5.76
C LYS A 11 5.59 -13.83 -5.10
N ILE A 12 4.92 -12.95 -4.35
CA ILE A 12 5.56 -11.79 -3.72
C ILE A 12 6.25 -12.18 -2.40
N PHE A 13 5.64 -13.04 -1.60
CA PHE A 13 6.11 -13.30 -0.23
C PHE A 13 6.38 -14.77 0.07
N GLY A 14 6.11 -15.68 -0.87
CA GLY A 14 6.23 -17.12 -0.69
C GLY A 14 4.99 -17.77 -0.08
N LYS A 15 4.93 -19.11 -0.16
CA LYS A 15 3.79 -19.93 0.32
C LYS A 15 3.51 -19.81 1.81
N ASP A 16 4.55 -19.57 2.62
CA ASP A 16 4.38 -19.50 4.07
C ASP A 16 3.68 -18.20 4.49
N CYS A 17 3.94 -17.09 3.80
CA CYS A 17 3.21 -15.84 4.02
C CYS A 17 1.70 -16.01 3.77
N LEU A 18 1.32 -16.79 2.75
CA LEU A 18 -0.10 -17.05 2.46
C LEU A 18 -0.82 -17.72 3.64
N LYS A 19 -0.16 -18.68 4.31
CA LYS A 19 -0.69 -19.34 5.52
C LYS A 19 -0.78 -18.36 6.69
N ASP A 20 0.21 -17.48 6.82
CA ASP A 20 0.25 -16.50 7.91
C ASP A 20 -0.89 -15.46 7.78
N ILE A 21 -1.24 -15.06 6.55
CA ILE A 21 -2.33 -14.10 6.31
C ILE A 21 -3.71 -14.73 6.20
N GLU A 22 -3.82 -16.05 6.04
CA GLU A 22 -5.10 -16.76 5.83
C GLU A 22 -6.18 -16.36 6.85
N PRO A 23 -5.90 -16.25 8.18
CA PRO A 23 -6.91 -15.81 9.13
C PRO A 23 -7.39 -14.37 8.90
N LEU A 24 -6.48 -13.45 8.52
CA LEU A 24 -6.82 -12.05 8.23
C LEU A 24 -7.62 -11.94 6.94
N TYR A 25 -7.20 -12.67 5.92
CA TYR A 25 -7.87 -12.74 4.63
C TYR A 25 -9.29 -13.29 4.76
N ASN A 26 -9.49 -14.37 5.52
CA ASN A 26 -10.81 -14.95 5.76
C ASN A 26 -11.77 -13.96 6.46
N LYS A 27 -11.27 -13.10 7.37
CA LYS A 27 -12.10 -12.04 7.97
C LYS A 27 -12.56 -11.01 6.92
N VAL A 28 -11.69 -10.64 5.96
CA VAL A 28 -12.06 -9.71 4.88
C VAL A 28 -13.16 -10.31 4.00
N ILE A 29 -13.06 -11.61 3.69
CA ILE A 29 -14.08 -12.36 2.95
C ILE A 29 -15.40 -12.45 3.73
N GLU A 30 -15.33 -12.79 5.02
CA GLU A 30 -16.50 -12.85 5.89
C GLU A 30 -17.20 -11.48 5.99
N ASN A 31 -16.44 -10.39 6.14
CA ASN A 31 -16.99 -9.04 6.16
C ASN A 31 -17.69 -8.66 4.86
N ARG A 32 -17.13 -9.07 3.71
CA ARG A 32 -17.76 -8.90 2.40
C ARG A 32 -19.07 -9.67 2.32
N ASP A 33 -19.04 -10.97 2.60
CA ASP A 33 -20.20 -11.85 2.41
C ASP A 33 -21.35 -11.49 3.36
N ASN A 34 -21.02 -10.96 4.54
CA ASN A 34 -22.00 -10.45 5.51
C ASN A 34 -22.40 -8.99 5.28
N ASN A 35 -21.92 -8.33 4.22
CA ASN A 35 -22.16 -6.90 3.94
C ASN A 35 -21.87 -5.98 5.14
N VAL A 36 -20.80 -6.28 5.89
CA VAL A 36 -20.32 -5.38 6.95
C VAL A 36 -20.03 -4.02 6.34
N LYS A 37 -20.38 -2.95 7.03
CA LYS A 37 -20.17 -1.58 6.55
C LYS A 37 -18.66 -1.31 6.43
N CYS A 38 -18.23 -0.81 5.29
CA CYS A 38 -16.87 -0.32 5.02
C CYS A 38 -16.91 1.10 4.44
N GLY A 39 -15.76 1.76 4.38
CA GLY A 39 -15.61 3.04 3.70
C GLY A 39 -15.65 2.91 2.17
N THR A 40 -15.51 4.05 1.48
CA THR A 40 -15.67 4.16 0.01
C THR A 40 -14.71 3.25 -0.76
N PHE A 41 -13.51 3.06 -0.21
CA PHE A 41 -12.44 2.27 -0.82
C PHE A 41 -12.26 0.92 -0.13
N GLY A 42 -13.31 0.42 0.54
CA GLY A 42 -13.31 -0.90 1.17
C GLY A 42 -12.60 -0.93 2.52
N ASP A 43 -12.22 0.22 3.07
CA ASP A 43 -11.58 0.33 4.37
C ASP A 43 -12.54 -0.06 5.49
N ASP A 44 -12.21 -1.15 6.18
CA ASP A 44 -12.78 -1.56 7.45
C ASP A 44 -11.65 -2.15 8.31
N PRO A 45 -11.87 -2.39 9.62
CA PRO A 45 -10.81 -2.86 10.50
C PRO A 45 -10.09 -4.13 10.05
N ALA A 46 -10.78 -5.10 9.44
CA ALA A 46 -10.14 -6.34 8.97
C ALA A 46 -9.30 -6.09 7.71
N THR A 47 -9.79 -5.23 6.82
CA THR A 47 -9.09 -4.88 5.58
C THR A 47 -7.86 -4.02 5.87
N ILE A 48 -7.96 -3.10 6.84
CA ILE A 48 -6.84 -2.30 7.35
C ILE A 48 -5.79 -3.21 8.03
N GLU A 49 -6.21 -4.12 8.90
CA GLU A 49 -5.30 -5.08 9.56
C GLU A 49 -4.49 -5.87 8.52
N LEU A 50 -5.16 -6.34 7.45
CA LEU A 50 -4.50 -7.09 6.38
C LEU A 50 -3.51 -6.24 5.58
N ILE A 51 -3.85 -5.01 5.14
CA ILE A 51 -2.91 -4.20 4.36
C ILE A 51 -1.68 -3.79 5.18
N LEU A 52 -1.86 -3.47 6.47
CA LEU A 52 -0.74 -3.13 7.36
C LEU A 52 0.19 -4.33 7.56
N TYR A 53 -0.37 -5.54 7.69
CA TYR A 53 0.44 -6.75 7.72
C TYR A 53 1.22 -6.96 6.41
N LEU A 54 0.58 -6.77 5.25
CA LEU A 54 1.24 -6.91 3.95
C LEU A 54 2.39 -5.90 3.80
N ARG A 55 2.20 -4.64 4.22
CA ARG A 55 3.26 -3.62 4.22
C ARG A 55 4.40 -3.99 5.16
N HIS A 56 4.10 -4.54 6.33
CA HIS A 56 5.13 -5.09 7.22
C HIS A 56 5.94 -6.19 6.51
N LYS A 57 5.28 -7.11 5.79
CA LYS A 57 5.97 -8.12 4.97
C LYS A 57 6.75 -7.54 3.80
N MET A 58 6.26 -6.49 3.15
CA MET A 58 7.02 -5.77 2.13
C MET A 58 8.32 -5.22 2.72
N ARG A 59 8.27 -4.65 3.93
CA ARG A 59 9.45 -4.13 4.62
C ARG A 59 10.45 -5.23 5.00
N GLU A 60 9.97 -6.35 5.56
CA GLU A 60 10.82 -7.52 5.87
C GLU A 60 11.52 -8.07 4.62
N ASN A 61 10.83 -8.06 3.48
CA ASN A 61 11.35 -8.47 2.18
C ASN A 61 12.10 -7.34 1.46
N LYS A 62 12.37 -6.21 2.10
CA LYS A 62 13.04 -5.04 1.51
C LYS A 62 12.39 -4.53 0.22
N LEU A 63 11.08 -4.73 0.03
CA LEU A 63 10.34 -4.26 -1.15
C LEU A 63 9.88 -2.80 -1.03
N ILE A 64 9.98 -2.21 0.17
CA ILE A 64 9.67 -0.81 0.47
C ILE A 64 10.76 -0.24 1.38
N SER A 65 10.79 1.09 1.48
CA SER A 65 11.69 1.78 2.38
C SER A 65 11.48 1.37 3.85
N SER A 66 12.60 1.30 4.58
CA SER A 66 12.62 1.20 6.04
C SER A 66 12.97 2.53 6.72
N GLU A 67 12.95 3.62 5.95
CA GLU A 67 13.25 4.96 6.41
C GLU A 67 11.98 5.77 6.67
N PRO A 68 11.97 6.60 7.73
CA PRO A 68 10.92 7.59 7.96
C PRO A 68 10.68 8.49 6.74
N ILE A 69 9.42 8.82 6.47
CA ILE A 69 9.06 9.70 5.35
C ILE A 69 9.74 11.08 5.41
N SER A 70 10.02 11.58 6.61
CA SER A 70 10.70 12.87 6.83
C SER A 70 12.14 12.90 6.32
N ASN A 71 12.80 11.75 6.15
CA ASN A 71 14.11 11.66 5.50
C ASN A 71 14.04 12.05 4.01
N TYR A 72 12.88 11.84 3.38
CA TYR A 72 12.62 12.14 1.98
C TYR A 72 12.02 13.54 1.78
N LEU A 73 10.99 13.88 2.56
CA LEU A 73 10.34 15.19 2.50
C LEU A 73 11.25 16.32 3.02
N LYS A 74 12.33 15.98 3.74
CA LYS A 74 13.30 16.91 4.35
C LYS A 74 12.65 17.86 5.37
N SER A 75 11.39 17.63 5.72
CA SER A 75 10.63 18.36 6.74
C SER A 75 9.40 17.57 7.18
N ILE A 76 8.87 17.92 8.35
CA ILE A 76 7.63 17.35 8.90
C ILE A 76 6.49 18.31 8.54
N PRO A 77 5.53 17.90 7.69
CA PRO A 77 4.38 18.73 7.36
C PRO A 77 3.51 19.00 8.59
N LYS A 78 2.92 20.19 8.68
CA LYS A 78 1.95 20.56 9.71
C LYS A 78 0.53 20.66 9.19
N THR A 79 0.36 20.71 7.86
CA THR A 79 -0.94 20.74 7.18
C THR A 79 -0.97 19.77 6.01
N LYS A 80 -2.17 19.48 5.50
CA LYS A 80 -2.36 18.66 4.30
C LYS A 80 -1.74 19.32 3.07
N GLU A 81 -1.93 20.63 2.94
CA GLU A 81 -1.37 21.42 1.85
C GLU A 81 0.16 21.39 1.89
N GLU A 82 0.77 21.53 3.08
CA GLU A 82 2.22 21.40 3.25
C GLU A 82 2.69 19.99 2.91
N TYR A 83 1.98 18.95 3.36
CA TYR A 83 2.32 17.58 3.03
C TYR A 83 2.31 17.33 1.51
N LYS A 84 1.25 17.79 0.82
CA LYS A 84 1.15 17.69 -0.65
C LYS A 84 2.26 18.44 -1.36
N GLU A 85 2.54 19.68 -0.97
CA GLU A 85 3.61 20.48 -1.56
C GLU A 85 4.98 19.81 -1.36
N LEU A 86 5.25 19.28 -0.17
CA LEU A 86 6.49 18.56 0.11
C LEU A 86 6.60 17.27 -0.70
N PHE A 87 5.50 16.53 -0.85
CA PHE A 87 5.48 15.29 -1.60
C PHE A 87 5.63 15.52 -3.12
N GLU A 88 4.94 16.52 -3.67
CA GLU A 88 5.11 16.95 -5.07
C GLU A 88 6.57 17.37 -5.33
N ASN A 89 7.14 18.18 -4.44
CA ASN A 89 8.55 18.57 -4.52
C ASN A 89 9.50 17.37 -4.40
N PHE A 90 9.21 16.41 -3.54
CA PHE A 90 9.97 15.17 -3.41
C PHE A 90 9.92 14.36 -4.72
N LEU A 91 8.73 14.14 -5.29
CA LEU A 91 8.60 13.41 -6.56
C LEU A 91 9.27 14.14 -7.74
N GLU A 92 9.23 15.47 -7.80
CA GLU A 92 9.89 16.22 -8.87
C GLU A 92 11.42 16.16 -8.79
N ASN A 93 11.98 16.20 -7.58
CA ASN A 93 13.43 16.29 -7.35
C ASN A 93 14.08 14.92 -7.20
N ASP A 94 13.52 14.08 -6.33
CA ASP A 94 14.07 12.78 -5.95
C ASP A 94 13.46 11.64 -6.80
N GLY A 95 12.33 11.88 -7.48
CA GLY A 95 11.72 10.95 -8.45
C GLY A 95 12.63 10.52 -9.59
N LYS A 96 13.58 11.38 -10.00
CA LYS A 96 14.54 11.06 -11.06
C LYS A 96 15.56 10.00 -10.64
N ASP A 97 15.95 10.04 -9.37
CA ASP A 97 16.96 9.14 -8.81
C ASP A 97 16.32 7.95 -8.07
N ARG A 98 14.99 7.98 -7.87
CA ARG A 98 14.19 6.92 -7.24
C ARG A 98 14.75 6.48 -5.89
N ASN A 99 15.28 7.45 -5.14
CA ASN A 99 16.10 7.21 -3.95
C ASN A 99 15.38 6.52 -2.78
N TRP A 100 14.05 6.44 -2.81
CA TRP A 100 13.23 5.75 -1.80
C TRP A 100 12.94 4.29 -2.18
N LEU A 101 13.14 3.92 -3.44
CA LEU A 101 12.98 2.55 -3.90
C LEU A 101 14.21 1.72 -3.54
N THR A 102 13.98 0.47 -3.19
CA THR A 102 15.05 -0.44 -2.77
C THR A 102 15.64 -1.18 -3.97
N GLU A 103 16.89 -1.64 -3.83
CA GLU A 103 17.54 -2.51 -4.81
C GLU A 103 16.73 -3.79 -5.06
N GLU A 104 16.20 -4.39 -3.99
CA GLU A 104 15.36 -5.60 -4.09
C GLU A 104 14.07 -5.36 -4.90
N TYR A 105 13.43 -4.19 -4.73
CA TYR A 105 12.26 -3.83 -5.52
C TYR A 105 12.63 -3.63 -7.00
N GLN A 106 13.76 -2.99 -7.28
CA GLN A 106 14.28 -2.86 -8.65
C GLN A 106 14.54 -4.21 -9.31
N GLU A 107 15.16 -5.14 -8.58
CA GLU A 107 15.50 -6.48 -9.10
C GLU A 107 14.24 -7.32 -9.38
N ARG A 108 13.26 -7.27 -8.48
CA ARG A 108 12.05 -8.12 -8.56
C ARG A 108 10.92 -7.53 -9.39
N PHE A 109 10.85 -6.21 -9.48
CA PHE A 109 9.79 -5.49 -10.20
C PHE A 109 10.37 -4.43 -11.15
N PRO A 110 11.23 -4.81 -12.13
CA PRO A 110 11.96 -3.85 -12.96
C PRO A 110 11.04 -3.00 -13.85
N TYR A 111 9.91 -3.53 -14.31
CA TYR A 111 8.99 -2.73 -15.13
C TYR A 111 8.26 -1.69 -14.28
N SER A 112 7.88 -2.07 -13.08
CA SER A 112 7.26 -1.18 -12.11
C SER A 112 8.24 -0.10 -11.65
N TYR A 113 9.46 -0.50 -11.27
CA TYR A 113 10.56 0.41 -10.92
C TYR A 113 10.82 1.47 -11.99
N GLU A 114 10.88 1.09 -13.27
CA GLU A 114 11.13 2.07 -14.34
C GLU A 114 9.95 3.02 -14.59
N SER A 115 8.73 2.63 -14.22
CA SER A 115 7.56 3.51 -14.32
C SER A 115 7.43 4.50 -13.18
N GLU A 116 8.23 4.34 -12.12
CA GLU A 116 8.35 5.32 -11.05
C GLU A 116 9.14 6.55 -11.56
N PRO A 117 8.71 7.81 -11.28
CA PRO A 117 7.62 8.24 -10.38
C PRO A 117 6.26 8.48 -11.08
N GLU A 118 6.14 8.22 -12.39
CA GLU A 118 4.96 8.59 -13.18
C GLU A 118 3.67 7.93 -12.67
N SER A 119 3.80 6.76 -12.04
CA SER A 119 2.73 6.04 -11.32
C SER A 119 2.20 6.77 -10.07
N HIS A 120 2.96 7.72 -9.51
CA HIS A 120 2.65 8.43 -8.25
C HIS A 120 2.16 9.87 -8.43
N ILE A 121 1.92 10.34 -9.65
CA ILE A 121 1.53 11.73 -9.93
C ILE A 121 -0.01 11.94 -9.86
N ASN A 122 -0.44 13.05 -9.24
CA ASN A 122 -1.79 13.64 -9.14
C ASN A 122 -2.75 13.10 -8.06
N ASP A 123 -3.57 12.08 -8.37
CA ASP A 123 -4.76 11.73 -7.56
C ASP A 123 -4.62 10.44 -6.72
N TYR A 124 -3.41 9.88 -6.69
CA TYR A 124 -3.14 8.53 -6.18
C TYR A 124 -1.90 8.49 -5.30
N THR A 125 -1.55 9.63 -4.69
CA THR A 125 -0.45 9.74 -3.72
C THR A 125 -0.78 8.97 -2.44
N ASP A 126 -2.07 8.90 -2.10
CA ASP A 126 -2.59 8.21 -0.93
C ASP A 126 -3.69 7.20 -1.29
N ASP A 127 -3.97 6.29 -0.36
CA ASP A 127 -4.97 5.24 -0.56
C ASP A 127 -6.43 5.65 -0.32
N GLY A 128 -6.67 6.87 0.19
CA GLY A 128 -7.98 7.37 0.54
C GLY A 128 -8.65 6.64 1.71
N TRP A 129 -7.95 5.77 2.44
CA TRP A 129 -8.47 5.03 3.59
C TRP A 129 -8.36 5.88 4.86
N ASN A 130 -9.23 5.64 5.85
CA ASN A 130 -9.11 6.28 7.16
C ASN A 130 -8.67 5.29 8.24
N TYR A 131 -7.41 5.41 8.65
CA TYR A 131 -6.80 4.55 9.67
C TYR A 131 -7.12 4.99 11.11
N PHE A 132 -7.69 6.17 11.33
CA PHE A 132 -7.83 6.78 12.65
C PHE A 132 -8.54 5.89 13.68
N GLU A 133 -9.70 5.33 13.33
CA GLU A 133 -10.47 4.49 14.26
C GLU A 133 -9.73 3.19 14.59
N TYR A 134 -9.14 2.55 13.58
CA TYR A 134 -8.39 1.31 13.75
C TYR A 134 -7.17 1.51 14.66
N LEU A 135 -6.38 2.56 14.42
CA LEU A 135 -5.17 2.84 15.19
C LEU A 135 -5.49 3.15 16.66
N ASN A 136 -6.55 3.93 16.91
CA ASN A 136 -6.98 4.26 18.27
C ASN A 136 -7.50 3.04 19.04
N GLN A 137 -8.22 2.13 18.39
CA GLN A 137 -8.82 0.96 19.04
C GLN A 137 -7.79 -0.12 19.36
N ASN A 138 -6.77 -0.28 18.52
CA ASN A 138 -5.80 -1.37 18.67
C ASN A 138 -4.60 -0.99 19.56
N ASN A 139 -4.51 0.26 20.04
CA ASN A 139 -3.50 0.75 21.00
C ASN A 139 -2.05 0.36 20.63
N GLN A 140 -1.77 0.25 19.33
CA GLN A 140 -0.47 -0.10 18.79
C GLN A 140 0.32 1.19 18.57
N ASN A 141 1.55 1.25 19.10
CA ASN A 141 2.51 2.32 18.81
C ASN A 141 3.02 2.13 17.37
N TYR A 142 2.17 2.40 16.39
CA TYR A 142 2.64 2.55 15.01
C TYR A 142 3.53 3.78 14.92
N ASP A 143 4.67 3.62 14.28
CA ASP A 143 5.53 4.73 13.91
C ASP A 143 4.92 5.38 12.66
N TYR A 144 4.29 6.54 12.83
CA TYR A 144 3.61 7.23 11.74
C TYR A 144 4.58 7.64 10.63
N GLU A 145 5.82 8.00 10.97
CA GLU A 145 6.78 8.39 9.95
C GLU A 145 7.28 7.18 9.17
N LEU A 146 7.51 6.06 9.85
CA LEU A 146 7.91 4.80 9.20
C LEU A 146 6.79 4.21 8.35
N GLU A 147 5.54 4.31 8.80
CA GLU A 147 4.36 3.82 8.07
C GLU A 147 3.85 4.79 7.00
N TRP A 148 4.54 5.93 6.82
CA TRP A 148 4.19 6.97 5.86
C TRP A 148 2.72 7.38 6.04
N PHE A 149 2.33 7.56 7.31
CA PHE A 149 1.05 8.13 7.68
C PHE A 149 1.17 9.65 7.81
N TYR A 150 0.12 10.35 7.40
CA TYR A 150 -0.08 11.74 7.76
C TYR A 150 -1.49 11.95 8.32
N VAL A 151 -1.63 12.99 9.14
CA VAL A 151 -2.86 13.28 9.88
C VAL A 151 -3.57 14.47 9.24
N GLU A 152 -4.85 14.29 8.92
CA GLU A 152 -5.82 15.34 8.65
C GLU A 152 -6.75 15.47 9.86
N GLU A 153 -7.48 16.59 10.01
CA GLU A 153 -8.24 16.95 11.24
C GLU A 153 -8.92 15.78 11.96
N ASN A 154 -9.52 14.83 11.22
CA ASN A 154 -10.13 13.62 11.79
C ASN A 154 -9.83 12.34 10.99
N LYS A 155 -8.70 12.31 10.27
CA LYS A 155 -8.30 11.15 9.46
C LYS A 155 -6.81 10.89 9.59
N VAL A 156 -6.46 9.62 9.60
CA VAL A 156 -5.09 9.19 9.34
C VAL A 156 -5.09 8.55 7.98
N VAL A 157 -4.21 9.01 7.10
CA VAL A 157 -4.13 8.60 5.70
C VAL A 157 -2.72 8.07 5.43
N HIS A 158 -2.60 7.11 4.52
CA HIS A 158 -1.34 6.48 4.16
C HIS A 158 -0.92 6.83 2.73
N ILE A 159 0.38 7.02 2.56
CA ILE A 159 1.02 7.39 1.30
C ILE A 159 1.71 6.17 0.74
N TYR A 160 1.42 5.84 -0.50
CA TYR A 160 1.99 4.64 -1.11
C TYR A 160 3.52 4.71 -1.19
N TYR A 161 4.17 3.59 -0.84
CA TYR A 161 5.62 3.48 -0.98
C TYR A 161 6.07 3.34 -2.44
N ASN A 162 5.31 2.57 -3.23
CA ASN A 162 5.57 2.28 -4.64
C ASN A 162 4.30 1.67 -5.30
N GLU A 163 4.36 1.38 -6.61
CA GLU A 163 3.24 0.80 -7.35
C GLU A 163 2.83 -0.61 -6.83
N LEU A 164 3.70 -1.36 -6.15
CA LEU A 164 3.32 -2.65 -5.53
C LEU A 164 2.36 -2.44 -4.35
N ASP A 165 2.62 -1.46 -3.50
CA ASP A 165 1.75 -1.11 -2.39
C ASP A 165 0.38 -0.66 -2.89
N HIS A 166 0.37 0.26 -3.87
CA HIS A 166 -0.86 0.66 -4.57
C HIS A 166 -1.62 -0.52 -5.15
N TYR A 167 -0.92 -1.44 -5.82
CA TYR A 167 -1.49 -2.65 -6.40
C TYR A 167 -2.17 -3.54 -5.34
N LEU A 168 -1.49 -3.80 -4.22
CA LEU A 168 -2.02 -4.64 -3.14
C LEU A 168 -3.23 -4.00 -2.45
N THR A 169 -3.19 -2.70 -2.18
CA THR A 169 -4.32 -1.97 -1.60
C THR A 169 -5.56 -2.02 -2.48
N TYR A 170 -5.39 -1.81 -3.79
CA TYR A 170 -6.52 -1.92 -4.72
C TYR A 170 -7.03 -3.36 -4.85
N LEU A 171 -6.13 -4.34 -4.80
CA LEU A 171 -6.49 -5.75 -4.85
C LEU A 171 -7.38 -6.13 -3.66
N LEU A 172 -7.03 -5.67 -2.46
CA LEU A 172 -7.87 -5.82 -1.26
C LEU A 172 -9.20 -5.09 -1.39
N TYR A 173 -9.21 -3.86 -1.90
CA TYR A 173 -10.45 -3.14 -2.20
C TYR A 173 -11.39 -3.96 -3.10
N ALA A 174 -10.85 -4.52 -4.20
CA ALA A 174 -11.63 -5.29 -5.16
C ALA A 174 -12.20 -6.56 -4.52
N ILE A 175 -11.40 -7.28 -3.73
CA ILE A 175 -11.84 -8.44 -2.96
C ILE A 175 -12.95 -8.02 -2.01
N ARG A 176 -12.71 -6.99 -1.20
CA ARG A 176 -13.60 -6.56 -0.14
C ARG A 176 -14.96 -6.05 -0.65
N THR A 177 -14.98 -5.46 -1.85
CA THR A 177 -16.20 -4.94 -2.48
C THR A 177 -16.84 -5.91 -3.47
N GLY A 178 -16.32 -7.13 -3.61
CA GLY A 178 -16.85 -8.13 -4.53
C GLY A 178 -16.72 -7.73 -6.01
N LYS A 179 -15.77 -6.86 -6.36
CA LYS A 179 -15.54 -6.44 -7.74
C LYS A 179 -14.82 -7.55 -8.51
N GLU A 180 -15.40 -7.96 -9.63
CA GLU A 180 -14.88 -9.06 -10.44
C GLU A 180 -13.64 -8.69 -11.26
N ASN A 181 -13.40 -7.39 -11.49
CA ASN A 181 -12.29 -6.90 -12.30
C ASN A 181 -11.36 -5.99 -11.50
N ASP A 182 -10.06 -6.28 -11.60
CA ASP A 182 -9.00 -5.40 -11.19
C ASP A 182 -8.82 -4.28 -12.24
N ARG A 183 -9.76 -3.33 -12.29
CA ARG A 183 -9.65 -2.07 -13.08
C ARG A 183 -8.47 -1.16 -12.64
N ILE A 184 -7.48 -1.75 -12.00
CA ILE A 184 -6.09 -1.37 -11.79
C ILE A 184 -5.49 -0.99 -13.16
N ILE A 185 -5.72 0.26 -13.57
CA ILE A 185 -4.98 0.92 -14.65
C ILE A 185 -3.54 1.19 -14.17
N GLN A 186 -3.38 1.57 -12.89
CA GLN A 186 -2.11 1.71 -12.17
C GLN A 186 -1.84 0.43 -11.37
N GLY A 187 -0.67 -0.18 -11.51
CA GLY A 187 -0.40 -1.57 -11.13
C GLY A 187 -0.27 -2.49 -12.35
N LYS A 188 -0.38 -1.95 -13.57
CA LYS A 188 -0.20 -2.71 -14.82
C LYS A 188 1.21 -3.27 -14.91
N ASN A 189 2.22 -2.54 -14.42
CA ASN A 189 3.60 -2.96 -14.52
C ASN A 189 3.89 -4.04 -13.48
N ILE A 190 3.31 -3.94 -12.27
CA ILE A 190 3.30 -5.02 -11.29
C ILE A 190 2.72 -6.31 -11.89
N LYS A 191 1.60 -6.24 -12.62
CA LYS A 191 1.06 -7.43 -13.30
C LYS A 191 1.99 -7.98 -14.39
N ILE A 192 2.80 -7.14 -15.05
CA ILE A 192 3.81 -7.58 -16.02
C ILE A 192 4.96 -8.29 -15.30
N ASP A 193 5.45 -7.71 -14.22
CA ASP A 193 6.51 -8.27 -13.37
C ASP A 193 6.09 -9.61 -12.76
N LEU A 194 4.89 -9.69 -12.17
CA LEU A 194 4.35 -10.93 -11.56
C LEU A 194 4.17 -12.08 -12.55
N LYS A 195 4.00 -11.81 -13.85
CA LYS A 195 3.95 -12.85 -14.89
C LYS A 195 5.31 -13.46 -15.18
N LYS A 196 6.40 -12.79 -14.80
CA LYS A 196 7.79 -13.20 -15.03
C LYS A 196 8.45 -13.81 -13.80
N ILE A 197 7.82 -13.68 -12.64
CA ILE A 197 8.20 -14.40 -11.43
C ILE A 197 7.71 -15.85 -11.56
N ASP A 198 8.66 -16.78 -11.54
CA ASP A 198 8.47 -18.24 -11.60
C ASP A 198 7.83 -18.80 -10.32
#